data_AF-A0A397VVQ5-F1
#
_entry.id   AF-A0A397VVQ5-F1
#
_cell.length_a   1.000
_cell.length_b   1.000
_cell.length_c   1.000
_cell.angle_alpha   90.00
_cell.angle_beta   90.00
_cell.angle_gamma   90.00
#
_symmetry.space_group_name_H-M   'P 1'
#
loop_
_entity.id
_entity.type
_entity.pdbx_description
1 polymer ?
#
loop_
_entity_poly.entity_id
_entity_poly.type
_entity_poly.pdbx_seq_one_letter_code
_entity_poly.pdbx_strand_id
1 'polypeptide(L)'
;MVHHESILETWRVSLFDHHTHSYPHYLILLADNTYLCTCLYIISHGFYCRHFFSVFKMSCNAKFDIKLIPKRWHADLFREFDSLSIMGTTIEQDTIEETNQVISIRGPDVVQPSIYKDITQKQEYAHGFGIAKSGLKFAVEMV
;
A
#
# COMPACT_ATOMS: atom_id res chain seq x y z
N MET A 1 -23.17 -9.50 -5.72
CA MET A 1 -23.06 -10.86 -5.14
C MET A 1 -21.95 -11.56 -5.90
N VAL A 2 -20.91 -12.07 -5.22
CA VAL A 2 -19.78 -12.73 -5.92
C VAL A 2 -20.25 -14.11 -6.38
N HIS A 3 -20.13 -14.40 -7.68
CA HIS A 3 -20.42 -15.74 -8.21
C HIS A 3 -19.20 -16.65 -8.01
N HIS A 4 -19.41 -17.89 -7.58
CA HIS A 4 -18.31 -18.83 -7.32
C HIS A 4 -17.43 -19.06 -8.56
N GLU A 5 -18.02 -19.05 -9.74
CA GLU A 5 -17.33 -19.21 -11.04
C GLU A 5 -16.39 -18.04 -11.38
N SER A 6 -16.53 -16.90 -10.71
CA SER A 6 -15.67 -15.73 -10.92
C SER A 6 -14.41 -15.72 -10.05
N ILE A 7 -14.26 -16.68 -9.12
CA ILE A 7 -13.11 -16.73 -8.21
C ILE A 7 -11.93 -17.40 -8.92
N LEU A 8 -10.84 -16.65 -9.10
CA LEU A 8 -9.61 -17.18 -9.67
C LEU A 8 -8.72 -17.82 -8.60
N GLU A 9 -8.52 -17.11 -7.49
CA GLU A 9 -7.61 -17.55 -6.44
C GLU A 9 -8.10 -17.08 -5.07
N THR A 10 -7.77 -17.85 -4.03
CA THR A 10 -8.01 -17.49 -2.63
C THR A 10 -6.71 -17.60 -1.84
N TRP A 11 -6.36 -16.54 -1.14
CA TRP A 11 -5.10 -16.40 -0.41
C TRP A 11 -5.35 -16.15 1.07
N ARG A 12 -4.56 -16.82 1.92
CA ARG A 12 -4.44 -16.50 3.35
C ARG A 12 -3.16 -15.72 3.55
N VAL A 13 -3.29 -14.45 3.93
CA VAL A 13 -2.18 -13.53 4.18
C VAL A 13 -2.00 -13.36 5.68
N SER A 14 -0.96 -13.96 6.23
CA SER A 14 -0.49 -13.67 7.59
C SER A 14 0.68 -12.71 7.52
N LEU A 15 0.57 -11.55 8.19
CA LEU A 15 1.71 -10.66 8.34
C LEU A 15 2.76 -11.36 9.22
N PHE A 16 3.98 -11.44 8.72
CA PHE A 16 5.15 -11.92 9.47
C PHE A 16 5.63 -10.80 10.41
N ASP A 17 4.75 -10.30 11.27
CA ASP A 17 5.13 -9.37 12.33
C ASP A 17 5.22 -10.15 13.63
N HIS A 18 6.44 -10.36 14.11
CA HIS A 18 6.73 -11.08 15.34
C HIS A 18 6.13 -10.41 16.59
N HIS A 19 5.70 -9.14 16.50
CA HIS A 19 5.25 -8.36 17.64
C HIS A 19 3.74 -8.14 17.71
N THR A 20 2.97 -8.52 16.70
CA THR A 20 1.52 -8.35 16.73
C THR A 20 0.83 -9.68 16.49
N HIS A 21 -0.12 -10.03 17.37
CA HIS A 21 -1.12 -11.08 17.14
C HIS A 21 -2.04 -10.68 15.97
N SER A 22 -1.48 -10.49 14.78
CA SER A 22 -2.20 -10.04 13.60
C SER A 22 -3.00 -11.22 13.07
N TYR A 23 -4.32 -11.13 13.20
CA TYR A 23 -5.22 -12.09 12.61
C TYR A 23 -4.95 -12.20 11.09
N PRO A 24 -4.90 -13.43 10.53
CA PRO A 24 -4.67 -13.58 9.11
C PRO A 24 -5.82 -12.94 8.33
N HIS A 25 -5.48 -12.26 7.26
CA HIS A 25 -6.45 -11.71 6.33
C HIS A 25 -6.59 -12.63 5.12
N TYR A 26 -7.83 -12.87 4.71
CA TYR A 26 -8.11 -13.58 3.47
C TYR A 26 -8.31 -12.60 2.32
N LEU A 27 -7.83 -13.01 1.15
CA LEU A 27 -7.93 -12.27 -0.10
C LEU A 27 -8.46 -13.18 -1.20
N ILE A 28 -9.42 -12.69 -1.98
CA ILE A 28 -10.02 -13.39 -3.11
C ILE A 28 -9.73 -12.57 -4.36
N LEU A 29 -9.16 -13.19 -5.39
CA LEU A 29 -8.99 -12.60 -6.72
C LEU A 29 -10.14 -13.03 -7.63
N LEU A 30 -10.67 -12.08 -8.38
CA LEU A 30 -11.82 -12.26 -9.24
C LEU A 30 -11.44 -12.14 -10.71
N ALA A 31 -12.23 -12.80 -11.58
CA ALA A 31 -12.00 -12.87 -13.02
C ALA A 31 -12.08 -11.51 -13.73
N ASP A 32 -12.76 -10.54 -13.13
CA ASP A 32 -12.86 -9.15 -13.60
C ASP A 32 -11.63 -8.30 -13.22
N ASN A 33 -10.56 -8.93 -12.72
CA ASN A 33 -9.35 -8.30 -12.20
C ASN A 33 -9.57 -7.47 -10.91
N THR A 34 -10.72 -7.62 -10.26
CA THR A 34 -10.95 -7.04 -8.93
C THR A 34 -10.53 -8.01 -7.83
N TYR A 35 -10.55 -7.53 -6.58
CA TYR A 35 -10.22 -8.36 -5.44
C TYR A 35 -11.07 -7.98 -4.22
N LEU A 36 -11.21 -8.95 -3.30
CA LEU A 36 -11.81 -8.73 -1.99
C LEU A 36 -10.81 -9.10 -0.92
N CYS A 37 -10.55 -8.18 0.01
CA CYS A 37 -9.77 -8.44 1.21
C CYS A 37 -10.68 -8.34 2.43
N THR A 38 -10.54 -9.28 3.36
CA THR A 38 -11.21 -9.22 4.68
C THR A 38 -10.85 -7.97 5.49
N CYS A 39 -9.79 -7.27 5.13
CA CYS A 39 -9.44 -5.96 5.68
C CYS A 39 -10.35 -4.81 5.21
N LEU A 40 -11.15 -5.03 4.16
CA LEU A 40 -12.12 -4.08 3.57
C LEU A 40 -11.55 -2.71 3.18
N TYR A 41 -10.24 -2.62 3.05
CA TYR A 41 -9.53 -1.36 2.90
C TYR A 41 -9.82 -0.64 1.57
N ILE A 42 -10.04 -1.42 0.50
CA ILE A 42 -10.47 -0.88 -0.80
C ILE A 42 -11.83 -0.17 -0.68
N ILE A 43 -12.73 -0.67 0.17
CA ILE A 43 -14.04 -0.09 0.40
C ILE A 43 -13.92 1.18 1.26
N SER A 44 -13.10 1.12 2.31
CA SER A 44 -12.97 2.24 3.24
C SER A 44 -12.19 3.41 2.66
N HIS A 45 -11.19 3.17 1.82
CA HIS A 45 -10.22 4.20 1.41
C HIS A 45 -10.04 4.31 -0.11
N GLY A 46 -10.63 3.42 -0.91
CA GLY A 46 -10.58 3.49 -2.38
C GLY A 46 -9.24 3.09 -2.99
N PHE A 47 -8.35 2.46 -2.23
CA PHE A 47 -7.05 1.99 -2.74
C PHE A 47 -6.67 0.57 -2.31
N TYR A 48 -5.71 -0.01 -3.02
CA TYR A 48 -5.24 -1.36 -2.79
C TYR A 48 -4.61 -1.52 -1.41
N CYS A 49 -5.02 -2.56 -0.69
CA CYS A 49 -4.53 -2.82 0.66
C CYS A 49 -3.11 -3.41 0.63
N ARG A 50 -2.40 -3.33 1.76
CA ARG A 50 -1.08 -3.96 1.91
C ARG A 50 -1.13 -5.47 1.63
N HIS A 51 -2.22 -6.16 2.01
CA HIS A 51 -2.40 -7.59 1.79
C HIS A 51 -2.49 -7.94 0.30
N PHE A 52 -3.15 -7.08 -0.50
CA PHE A 52 -3.19 -7.22 -1.94
C PHE A 52 -1.79 -7.12 -2.53
N PHE A 53 -0.98 -6.13 -2.12
CA PHE A 53 0.38 -6.02 -2.63
C PHE A 53 1.29 -7.18 -2.21
N SER A 54 1.02 -7.86 -1.10
CA SER A 54 1.70 -9.10 -0.74
C SER A 54 1.37 -10.23 -1.72
N VAL A 55 0.09 -10.40 -2.07
CA VAL A 55 -0.37 -11.41 -3.04
C VAL A 55 0.05 -11.05 -4.46
N PHE A 56 0.01 -9.77 -4.82
CA PHE A 56 0.38 -9.25 -6.13
C PHE A 56 1.82 -9.62 -6.54
N LYS A 57 2.73 -9.72 -5.56
CA LYS A 57 4.11 -10.16 -5.82
C LYS A 57 4.24 -11.65 -6.11
N MET A 58 3.23 -12.44 -5.75
CA MET A 58 3.27 -13.91 -5.80
C MET A 58 2.35 -14.50 -6.86
N SER A 59 1.25 -13.82 -7.20
CA SER A 59 0.23 -14.28 -8.13
C SER A 59 0.35 -13.62 -9.49
N CYS A 60 0.26 -14.41 -10.56
CA CYS A 60 0.16 -13.91 -11.93
C CYS A 60 -1.25 -13.41 -12.29
N ASN A 61 -2.27 -13.80 -11.50
CA ASN A 61 -3.66 -13.40 -11.70
C ASN A 61 -3.99 -12.06 -11.01
N ALA A 62 -3.17 -11.63 -10.07
CA ALA A 62 -3.34 -10.36 -9.40
C ALA A 62 -2.97 -9.21 -10.35
N LYS A 63 -3.96 -8.37 -10.69
CA LYS A 63 -3.79 -7.17 -11.53
C LYS A 63 -4.41 -5.97 -10.83
N PHE A 64 -3.90 -4.78 -11.11
CA PHE A 64 -4.45 -3.54 -10.57
C PHE A 64 -4.51 -2.45 -11.64
N ASP A 65 -5.51 -1.57 -11.54
CA ASP A 65 -5.59 -0.39 -12.39
C ASP A 65 -4.66 0.70 -11.85
N ILE A 66 -3.70 1.12 -12.66
CA ILE A 66 -2.75 2.19 -12.31
C ILE A 66 -3.45 3.51 -12.00
N LYS A 67 -4.66 3.74 -12.51
CA LYS A 67 -5.47 4.94 -12.23
C LYS A 67 -5.86 5.06 -10.75
N LEU A 68 -5.83 3.96 -10.00
CA LEU A 68 -6.09 3.95 -8.56
C LEU A 68 -4.85 4.29 -7.73
N ILE A 69 -3.67 4.43 -8.35
CA ILE A 69 -2.50 5.00 -7.69
C ILE A 69 -2.68 6.52 -7.63
N PRO A 70 -2.59 7.15 -6.44
CA PRO A 70 -2.69 8.59 -6.34
C PRO A 70 -1.63 9.29 -7.19
N LYS A 71 -2.00 10.36 -7.92
CA LYS A 71 -1.07 11.15 -8.75
C LYS A 71 0.22 11.55 -8.03
N ARG A 72 0.16 11.84 -6.73
CA ARG A 72 1.33 12.16 -5.89
C ARG A 72 2.40 11.05 -5.78
N TRP A 73 2.08 9.81 -6.16
CA TRP A 73 3.01 8.67 -6.15
C TRP A 73 3.63 8.42 -7.52
N HIS A 74 3.10 9.06 -8.55
CA HIS A 74 3.83 9.20 -9.79
C HIS A 74 4.96 10.18 -9.50
N ALA A 75 6.21 9.71 -9.50
CA ALA A 75 7.36 10.60 -9.52
C ALA A 75 7.18 11.60 -10.68
N ASP A 76 7.83 12.78 -10.59
CA ASP A 76 7.75 13.91 -11.53
C ASP A 76 8.09 13.58 -13.00
N LEU A 77 8.17 12.31 -13.38
CA LEU A 77 8.25 11.75 -14.73
C LEU A 77 7.18 12.31 -15.69
N PHE A 78 6.08 12.89 -15.20
CA PHE A 78 5.04 13.50 -16.04
C PHE A 78 5.28 14.97 -16.38
N ARG A 79 6.34 15.61 -15.87
CA ARG A 79 6.65 17.00 -16.24
C ARG A 79 7.10 17.17 -17.71
N GLU A 80 7.44 16.09 -18.40
CA GLU A 80 7.77 16.12 -19.84
C GLU A 80 6.69 15.56 -20.76
N PHE A 81 5.72 14.80 -20.23
CA PHE A 81 4.72 14.10 -21.05
C PHE A 81 3.55 15.00 -21.50
N ASP A 82 3.41 16.19 -20.93
CA ASP A 82 2.40 17.18 -21.37
C ASP A 82 2.64 17.72 -22.80
N SER A 83 3.73 17.31 -23.46
CA SER A 83 4.06 17.72 -24.83
C SER A 83 3.80 16.67 -25.92
N LEU A 84 3.45 15.42 -25.56
CA LEU A 84 3.16 14.37 -26.54
C LEU A 84 1.75 13.82 -26.35
N SER A 85 0.83 14.34 -27.17
CA SER A 85 -0.51 13.80 -27.32
C SER A 85 -0.43 12.30 -27.62
N ILE A 86 -0.98 11.46 -26.73
CA ILE A 86 -1.14 10.02 -26.96
C ILE A 86 -2.22 9.86 -28.03
N MET A 87 -1.78 9.89 -29.29
CA MET A 87 -2.48 9.25 -30.39
C MET A 87 -2.06 7.77 -30.36
N GLY A 88 -3.04 6.88 -30.26
CA GLY A 88 -2.78 5.45 -30.12
C GLY A 88 -2.15 4.85 -31.37
N THR A 89 -1.29 3.85 -31.17
CA THR A 89 -1.06 2.77 -32.13
C THR A 89 -0.71 1.48 -31.40
N THR A 90 -1.31 0.41 -31.87
CA THR A 90 -1.15 -1.00 -31.53
C THR A 90 0.18 -1.61 -32.02
N ILE A 91 0.48 -2.81 -31.48
CA ILE A 91 1.44 -3.86 -31.92
C ILE A 91 2.91 -3.48 -31.58
N GLU A 92 3.77 -4.29 -30.93
CA GLU A 92 4.17 -5.67 -31.22
C GLU A 92 4.69 -6.45 -30.00
N GLN A 93 4.54 -7.77 -30.09
CA GLN A 93 5.23 -8.78 -29.27
C GLN A 93 6.73 -8.52 -29.29
N ASP A 94 7.35 -8.46 -28.12
CA ASP A 94 8.75 -8.78 -28.02
C ASP A 94 9.04 -9.66 -26.82
N THR A 95 9.79 -10.71 -27.13
CA THR A 95 10.22 -11.78 -26.25
C THR A 95 11.38 -11.24 -25.45
N ILE A 96 11.26 -11.07 -24.13
CA ILE A 96 12.41 -10.74 -23.28
C ILE A 96 12.43 -11.69 -22.09
N GLU A 97 13.54 -12.41 -22.09
CA GLU A 97 14.00 -13.48 -21.22
C GLU A 97 14.04 -13.07 -19.74
N GLU A 98 14.01 -14.11 -18.90
CA GLU A 98 14.18 -14.05 -17.46
C GLU A 98 15.26 -13.06 -17.01
N THR A 99 14.84 -12.03 -16.30
CA THR A 99 15.70 -11.35 -15.33
C THR A 99 15.00 -11.32 -13.98
N ASN A 100 14.89 -12.52 -13.39
CA ASN A 100 14.61 -12.71 -11.97
C ASN A 100 15.76 -12.18 -11.11
N GLN A 101 16.00 -10.87 -11.08
CA GLN A 101 16.84 -10.23 -10.06
C GLN A 101 16.35 -8.81 -9.77
N VAL A 102 15.19 -8.69 -9.12
CA VAL A 102 14.95 -7.50 -8.28
C VAL A 102 15.63 -7.76 -6.95
N ILE A 103 16.92 -7.43 -6.90
CA ILE A 103 17.70 -7.33 -5.68
C ILE A 103 17.06 -6.21 -4.85
N SER A 104 16.29 -6.61 -3.84
CA SER A 104 15.83 -5.79 -2.72
C SER A 104 15.22 -4.42 -3.06
N ILE A 105 13.88 -4.35 -3.10
CA ILE A 105 13.12 -3.08 -3.08
C ILE A 105 13.33 -2.30 -1.76
N ARG A 106 13.93 -2.94 -0.75
CA ARG A 106 14.54 -2.23 0.36
C ARG A 106 15.96 -1.89 -0.07
N GLY A 107 16.19 -0.64 -0.47
CA GLY A 107 17.53 -0.07 -0.30
C GLY A 107 17.99 -0.32 1.14
N PRO A 108 19.30 -0.29 1.42
CA PRO A 108 19.79 -0.37 2.78
C PRO A 108 19.37 0.92 3.52
N ASP A 109 18.09 1.06 3.85
CA ASP A 109 17.61 1.89 4.95
C ASP A 109 18.02 1.16 6.23
N VAL A 110 19.32 1.09 6.41
CA VAL A 110 19.94 1.16 7.72
C VAL A 110 19.43 2.49 8.27
N VAL A 111 18.55 2.39 9.27
CA VAL A 111 18.05 3.51 10.07
C VAL A 111 19.19 4.51 10.29
N GLN A 112 19.16 5.61 9.54
CA GLN A 112 20.22 6.61 9.64
C GLN A 112 20.00 7.42 10.94
N PRO A 113 21.08 7.81 11.65
CA PRO A 113 20.97 8.58 12.90
C PRO A 113 20.15 9.88 12.80
N SER A 114 20.05 10.46 11.60
CA SER A 114 19.20 11.61 11.30
C SER A 114 17.71 11.31 11.47
N ILE A 115 17.25 10.14 11.04
CA ILE A 115 15.85 9.70 11.18
C ILE A 115 15.50 9.47 12.65
N TYR A 116 16.44 8.97 13.46
CA TYR A 116 16.25 8.81 14.90
C TYR A 116 15.98 10.16 15.61
N LYS A 117 16.66 11.24 15.19
CA LYS A 117 16.40 12.58 15.73
C LYS A 117 14.98 13.07 15.40
N ASP A 118 14.51 12.87 14.17
CA ASP A 118 13.16 13.30 13.77
C ASP A 118 12.06 12.49 14.46
N ILE A 119 12.28 11.18 14.64
CA ILE A 119 11.38 10.31 15.42
C ILE A 119 11.34 10.77 16.89
N THR A 120 12.49 11.09 17.48
CA THR A 120 12.59 11.55 18.87
C THR A 120 11.88 12.90 19.06
N GLN A 121 12.10 13.86 18.16
CA GLN A 121 11.46 15.17 18.21
C GLN A 121 9.93 15.06 18.09
N LYS A 122 9.44 14.18 17.21
CA LYS A 122 8.00 13.92 17.08
C LYS A 122 7.43 13.25 18.34
N GLN A 123 8.17 12.35 18.97
CA GLN A 123 7.78 11.72 20.24
C GLN A 123 7.71 12.72 21.40
N GLU A 124 8.70 13.62 21.51
CA GLU A 124 8.72 14.70 22.51
C GLU A 124 7.53 15.66 22.33
N TYR A 125 7.25 16.07 21.09
CA TYR A 125 6.08 16.89 20.79
C TYR A 125 4.76 16.18 21.15
N ALA A 126 4.61 14.91 20.77
CA ALA A 126 3.42 14.13 21.08
C ALA A 126 3.20 13.97 22.59
N HIS A 127 4.30 13.77 23.34
CA HIS A 127 4.27 13.70 24.81
C HIS A 127 3.85 15.04 25.43
N GLY A 128 4.48 16.14 25.02
CA GLY A 128 4.13 17.49 25.51
C GLY A 128 2.69 17.88 25.19
N PHE A 129 2.22 17.57 23.97
CA PHE A 129 0.83 17.78 23.58
C PHE A 129 -0.13 16.92 24.40
N GLY A 130 0.22 15.67 24.72
CA GLY A 130 -0.58 14.79 25.58
C GLY A 130 -0.75 15.35 26.99
N ILE A 131 0.31 15.91 27.58
CA ILE A 131 0.27 16.57 28.89
C ILE A 131 -0.61 17.83 28.82
N ALA A 132 -0.38 18.70 27.84
CA ALA A 132 -1.15 19.95 27.68
C ALA A 132 -2.65 19.67 27.48
N LYS A 133 -2.99 18.68 26.64
CA LYS A 133 -4.36 18.23 26.41
C LYS A 133 -5.01 17.66 27.68
N SER A 134 -4.25 16.90 28.47
CA SER A 134 -4.73 16.36 29.75
C SER A 134 -5.00 17.48 30.76
N GLY A 135 -4.10 18.46 30.87
CA GLY A 135 -4.31 19.65 31.71
C GLY A 135 -5.53 20.46 31.30
N LEU A 136 -5.73 20.68 29.99
CA LEU A 136 -6.93 21.35 29.47
C LEU A 136 -8.20 20.57 29.82
N LYS A 137 -8.16 19.24 29.70
CA LYS A 137 -9.29 18.38 30.05
C LYS A 137 -9.63 18.49 31.54
N PHE A 138 -8.63 18.45 32.43
CA PHE A 138 -8.84 18.67 33.86
C PHE A 138 -9.40 20.05 34.18
N ALA A 139 -8.90 21.10 33.51
CA ALA A 139 -9.39 22.46 33.72
C ALA A 139 -10.87 22.63 33.28
N VAL A 140 -11.29 21.91 32.24
CA VAL A 140 -12.69 21.87 31.79
C VAL A 140 -13.58 21.07 32.74
N GLU A 141 -13.05 20.00 33.35
CA GLU A 141 -13.79 19.16 34.31
C GLU A 141 -13.89 19.78 35.73
N MET A 142 -13.15 20.86 35.99
CA MET A 142 -13.14 21.60 37.26
C MET A 142 -14.07 22.83 37.28
N VAL A 143 -14.82 23.08 36.19
CA VAL A 143 -15.85 24.11 36.07
C VAL A 143 -17.23 23.46 36.04
#